data_AF-A0A7Y9N818-F1
#
_entry.id   AF-A0A7Y9N818-F1
#
_cell.length_a   1.000
_cell.length_b   1.000
_cell.length_c   1.000
_cell.angle_alpha   90.00
_cell.angle_beta   90.00
_cell.angle_gamma   90.00
#
_symmetry.space_group_name_H-M   'P 1'
#
loop_
_entity.id
_entity.type
_entity.pdbx_description
1 polymer ?
#
loop_
_entity_poly.entity_id
_entity_poly.type
_entity_poly.pdbx_seq_one_letter_code
_entity_poly.pdbx_strand_id
1 'polypeptide(L)'
;MKSWLIMMGGLILWAVHFFLLYLLAEFGGGASGVRVAASLGTLAILGAMAWLGVTVVRVVPQNAFGRWRRRAGLLALAFGGFGIVLQYLPVVLIDR
;
A
#
# COMPACT_ATOMS: atom_id res chain seq x y z
N MET A 1 -10.60 1.53 18.55
CA MET A 1 -9.39 0.81 18.06
C MET A 1 -9.42 0.53 16.56
N LYS A 2 -10.46 -0.12 15.99
CA LYS A 2 -10.57 -0.43 14.53
C LYS A 2 -10.35 0.75 13.58
N SER A 3 -10.73 1.96 13.98
CA SER A 3 -10.59 3.18 13.18
C SER A 3 -9.14 3.65 12.99
N TRP A 4 -8.30 3.47 14.01
CA TRP A 4 -6.88 3.81 13.94
C TRP A 4 -6.13 2.85 13.04
N LEU A 5 -6.50 1.56 13.07
CA LEU A 5 -6.00 0.54 12.14
C LEU A 5 -6.28 0.89 10.68
N ILE A 6 -7.44 1.46 10.38
CA ILE A 6 -7.78 1.92 9.03
C ILE A 6 -6.93 3.14 8.63
N MET A 7 -6.73 4.09 9.54
CA MET A 7 -5.87 5.26 9.29
C MET A 7 -4.40 4.87 9.12
N MET A 8 -3.92 3.90 9.88
CA MET A 8 -2.56 3.35 9.77
C MET A 8 -2.45 2.35 8.61
N GLY A 9 -3.57 1.91 8.03
CA GLY A 9 -3.60 0.86 7.02
C GLY A 9 -2.74 1.18 5.80
N GLY A 10 -2.72 2.44 5.36
CA GLY A 10 -1.82 2.89 4.28
C GLY A 10 -0.34 2.74 4.63
N LEU A 11 0.04 3.09 5.86
CA LEU A 11 1.42 2.96 6.35
C LEU A 11 1.82 1.50 6.58
N ILE A 12 0.89 0.68 7.09
CA ILE A 12 1.11 -0.76 7.28
C ILE A 12 1.30 -1.44 5.93
N LEU A 13 0.43 -1.17 4.95
CA LEU A 13 0.55 -1.74 3.60
C LEU A 13 1.83 -1.28 2.90
N TRP A 14 2.22 -0.02 3.08
CA TRP A 14 3.51 0.48 2.62
C TRP A 14 4.69 -0.27 3.25
N ALA A 15 4.68 -0.49 4.57
CA ALA A 15 5.74 -1.23 5.25
C ALA A 15 5.79 -2.71 4.81
N VAL A 16 4.62 -3.36 4.66
CA VAL A 16 4.54 -4.73 4.14
C VAL A 16 5.11 -4.81 2.72
N HIS A 17 4.79 -3.83 1.87
CA HIS A 17 5.35 -3.74 0.51
C HIS A 17 6.87 -3.56 0.54
N PHE A 18 7.40 -2.76 1.48
CA PHE A 18 8.83 -2.62 1.68
C PHE A 18 9.51 -3.96 1.97
N PHE A 19 9.00 -4.69 2.97
CA PHE A 19 9.59 -5.98 3.34
C PHE A 19 9.45 -7.02 2.23
N LEU A 20 8.33 -7.01 1.50
CA LEU A 20 8.13 -7.89 0.35
C LEU A 20 9.19 -7.65 -0.73
N LEU A 21 9.37 -6.40 -1.17
CA LEU A 21 10.37 -6.07 -2.19
C LEU A 21 11.79 -6.33 -1.70
N TYR A 22 12.08 -6.04 -0.43
CA TYR A 22 13.37 -6.34 0.18
C TYR A 22 13.66 -7.85 0.15
N LEU A 23 12.71 -8.69 0.56
CA LEU A 23 12.87 -10.14 0.56
C LEU A 23 13.10 -10.68 -0.86
N LEU A 24 12.36 -10.16 -1.84
CA LEU A 24 12.53 -10.54 -3.24
C LEU A 24 13.89 -10.11 -3.81
N ALA A 25 14.38 -8.92 -3.42
CA ALA A 25 15.69 -8.44 -3.82
C ALA A 25 16.83 -9.26 -3.20
N GLU A 26 16.69 -9.65 -1.93
CA GLU A 26 17.71 -10.38 -1.18
C GLU A 26 17.77 -11.88 -1.57
N PHE A 27 16.61 -12.52 -1.74
CA PHE A 27 16.52 -13.98 -1.89
C PHE A 27 15.99 -14.47 -3.24
N GLY A 28 15.50 -13.58 -4.10
CA GLY A 28 14.70 -13.95 -5.27
C GLY A 28 15.45 -14.64 -6.42
N GLY A 29 16.78 -14.60 -6.45
CA GLY A 29 17.56 -15.23 -7.54
C GLY A 29 17.35 -14.55 -8.90
N GLY A 30 17.10 -15.33 -9.96
CA GLY A 30 17.14 -14.86 -11.35
C GLY A 30 16.18 -13.70 -11.69
N ALA A 31 16.67 -12.72 -12.44
CA ALA A 31 16.06 -11.39 -12.61
C ALA A 31 14.62 -11.38 -13.14
N SER A 32 14.22 -12.28 -14.04
CA SER A 32 12.90 -12.23 -14.67
C SER A 32 11.76 -12.71 -13.76
N GLY A 33 11.95 -13.83 -13.04
CA GLY A 33 10.94 -14.37 -12.12
C GLY A 33 10.69 -13.45 -10.92
N VAL A 34 11.75 -12.83 -10.39
CA VAL A 34 11.67 -11.86 -9.29
C VAL A 34 10.85 -10.64 -9.67
N ARG A 35 11.04 -10.11 -10.88
CA ARG A 35 10.27 -8.94 -11.36
C ARG A 35 8.79 -9.25 -11.49
N VAL A 36 8.41 -10.43 -11.99
CA VAL A 36 7.01 -10.85 -12.07
C VAL A 36 6.42 -11.00 -10.67
N ALA A 37 7.12 -11.65 -9.75
CA ALA A 37 6.66 -11.81 -8.36
C ALA A 37 6.48 -10.46 -7.66
N ALA A 38 7.44 -9.54 -7.83
CA ALA A 38 7.36 -8.18 -7.31
C ALA A 38 6.17 -7.43 -7.91
N SER A 39 5.97 -7.51 -9.23
CA SER A 39 4.84 -6.87 -9.93
C SER A 39 3.49 -7.33 -9.36
N LEU A 40 3.31 -8.65 -9.23
CA LEU A 40 2.08 -9.23 -8.70
C LEU A 40 1.86 -8.86 -7.23
N GLY A 41 2.91 -8.86 -6.42
CA GLY A 41 2.85 -8.43 -5.03
C GLY A 41 2.47 -6.96 -4.88
N THR A 42 3.07 -6.07 -5.69
CA THR A 42 2.72 -4.65 -5.74
C THR A 42 1.27 -4.44 -6.14
N LEU A 43 0.78 -5.13 -7.18
CA LEU A 43 -0.63 -5.06 -7.60
C LEU A 43 -1.58 -5.55 -6.50
N ALA A 44 -1.25 -6.64 -5.80
CA ALA A 44 -2.05 -7.14 -4.70
C ALA A 44 -2.16 -6.11 -3.56
N ILE A 45 -1.04 -5.45 -3.20
CA ILE A 45 -1.04 -4.44 -2.15
C ILE A 45 -1.80 -3.18 -2.58
N LEU A 46 -1.64 -2.71 -3.82
CA LEU A 46 -2.43 -1.59 -4.36
C LEU A 46 -3.93 -1.93 -4.38
N GLY A 47 -4.29 -3.16 -4.72
CA GLY A 47 -5.66 -3.67 -4.61
C GLY A 47 -6.19 -3.62 -3.18
N ALA A 48 -5.40 -4.04 -2.20
CA ALA A 48 -5.74 -3.95 -0.79
C ALA A 48 -5.91 -2.49 -0.32
N MET A 49 -5.08 -1.56 -0.83
CA MET A 49 -5.23 -0.12 -0.56
C MET A 49 -6.52 0.44 -1.12
N ALA A 50 -6.86 0.11 -2.36
CA ALA A 50 -8.11 0.53 -2.99
C ALA A 50 -9.31 -0.01 -2.21
N TRP A 51 -9.27 -1.29 -1.82
CA TRP A 51 -10.31 -1.91 -1.00
C TRP A 51 -10.47 -1.24 0.37
N LEU A 52 -9.38 -0.91 1.05
CA LEU A 52 -9.41 -0.12 2.30
C LEU A 52 -10.03 1.25 2.07
N GLY A 53 -9.66 1.95 0.98
CA GLY A 53 -10.23 3.24 0.61
C GLY A 53 -11.75 3.18 0.43
N VAL A 54 -12.25 2.19 -0.30
CA VAL A 54 -13.69 1.95 -0.48
C VAL A 54 -14.37 1.66 0.87
N THR A 55 -13.72 0.85 1.71
CA THR A 55 -14.23 0.50 3.04
C THR A 55 -14.35 1.72 3.95
N VAL A 56 -13.35 2.60 3.95
CA VAL A 56 -13.35 3.87 4.70
C VAL A 56 -14.53 4.74 4.29
N VAL A 57 -14.80 4.85 2.99
CA VAL A 57 -15.89 5.68 2.46
C VAL A 57 -17.26 5.12 2.86
N ARG A 58 -17.41 3.79 2.88
CA ARG A 58 -18.69 3.12 3.17
C ARG A 58 -19.03 3.03 4.66
N VAL A 59 -18.03 2.82 5.52
CA VAL A 59 -18.26 2.46 6.93
C VAL A 59 -18.18 3.66 7.88
N VAL A 60 -17.48 4.73 7.50
CA VAL A 60 -17.27 5.87 8.41
C VAL A 60 -18.52 6.78 8.46
N PRO A 61 -19.07 7.08 9.66
CA PRO A 61 -20.25 7.95 9.82
C PRO A 61 -20.05 9.36 9.24
N GLN A 62 -21.16 10.00 8.79
CA GLN A 62 -21.13 11.33 8.17
C GLN A 62 -21.18 12.51 9.15
N ASN A 63 -21.12 12.26 10.47
CA ASN A 63 -21.02 13.32 11.47
C ASN A 63 -19.68 14.09 11.36
N ALA A 64 -19.56 15.26 12.01
CA ALA A 64 -18.40 16.14 11.86
C ALA A 64 -17.07 15.42 12.13
N PHE A 65 -17.00 14.65 13.21
CA PHE A 65 -15.82 13.86 13.57
C PHE A 65 -15.53 12.72 12.57
N GLY A 66 -16.57 12.05 12.06
CA GLY A 66 -16.45 11.01 11.05
C GLY A 66 -15.95 11.54 9.70
N ARG A 67 -16.39 12.74 9.28
CA ARG A 67 -15.87 13.40 8.07
C ARG A 67 -14.39 13.73 8.19
N TRP A 68 -13.95 14.25 9.33
CA TRP A 68 -12.54 14.50 9.60
C TRP A 68 -11.73 13.19 9.54
N ARG A 69 -12.18 12.14 10.23
CA ARG A 69 -11.55 10.81 10.21
C ARG A 69 -11.47 10.21 8.80
N ARG A 70 -12.52 10.35 8.00
CA ARG A 70 -12.54 9.87 6.61
C ARG A 70 -11.45 10.55 5.78
N ARG A 71 -11.33 11.88 5.88
CA ARG A 71 -10.30 12.65 5.17
C ARG A 71 -8.90 12.25 5.62
N ALA A 72 -8.67 12.14 6.92
CA ALA A 72 -7.38 11.73 7.47
C ALA A 72 -6.98 10.31 7.00
N GLY A 73 -7.92 9.36 7.03
CA GLY A 73 -7.68 8.00 6.53
C GLY A 73 -7.40 7.94 5.03
N LEU A 74 -8.15 8.70 4.22
CA LEU A 74 -7.93 8.76 2.77
C LEU A 74 -6.58 9.44 2.44
N LEU A 75 -6.17 10.46 3.19
CA LEU A 75 -4.85 11.08 3.02
C LEU A 75 -3.73 10.09 3.39
N ALA A 76 -3.86 9.37 4.50
CA ALA A 76 -2.88 8.37 4.90
C ALA A 76 -2.76 7.23 3.87
N LEU A 77 -3.89 6.80 3.29
CA LEU A 77 -3.88 5.87 2.15
C LEU A 77 -3.21 6.49 0.92
N ALA A 78 -3.53 7.73 0.55
CA ALA A 78 -2.91 8.38 -0.60
C ALA A 78 -1.38 8.48 -0.44
N PHE A 79 -0.89 8.89 0.73
CA PHE A 79 0.55 8.95 1.01
C PHE A 79 1.21 7.58 1.00
N GLY A 80 0.60 6.57 1.63
CA GLY A 80 1.11 5.20 1.60
C GLY A 80 1.18 4.64 0.16
N GLY A 81 0.15 4.89 -0.64
CA GLY A 81 0.07 4.42 -2.03
C GLY A 81 1.08 5.11 -2.92
N PHE A 82 1.25 6.42 -2.76
CA PHE A 82 2.31 7.16 -3.43
C PHE A 82 3.70 6.62 -3.06
N GLY A 83 3.93 6.34 -1.77
CA GLY A 83 5.16 5.70 -1.30
C GLY A 83 5.41 4.34 -1.95
N ILE A 84 4.38 3.50 -2.09
CA ILE A 84 4.47 2.19 -2.76
C ILE A 84 4.86 2.34 -4.22
N VAL A 85 4.24 3.27 -4.95
CA VAL A 85 4.57 3.53 -6.36
C VAL A 85 6.02 3.96 -6.51
N LEU A 86 6.46 4.93 -5.70
CA LEU A 86 7.85 5.39 -5.73
C LEU A 86 8.83 4.28 -5.35
N GLN A 87 8.46 3.44 -4.39
CA GLN A 87 9.28 2.32 -3.96
C GLN A 87 9.38 1.22 -5.02
N TYR A 88 8.37 1.07 -5.86
CA TYR A 88 8.37 0.10 -6.95
C TYR A 88 9.16 0.58 -8.18
N LEU A 89 9.38 1.89 -8.35
CA LEU A 89 10.14 2.44 -9.48
C LEU A 89 11.48 1.74 -9.76
N PRO A 90 12.35 1.45 -8.77
CA PRO A 90 13.61 0.76 -9.02
C PRO A 90 13.45 -0.62 -9.68
N VAL A 91 12.37 -1.34 -9.38
CA VAL A 91 12.09 -2.68 -9.96
C VAL A 91 11.76 -2.57 -11.46
N VAL A 92 11.20 -1.44 -11.89
CA VAL A 92 10.81 -1.19 -13.29
C VAL A 92 11.95 -0.52 -14.07
N LEU A 93 12.65 0.43 -13.44
CA LEU A 93 13.62 1.31 -14.11
C LEU A 93 15.05 0.75 -14.12
N ILE A 94 15.40 -0.10 -13.17
CA ILE A 94 16.74 -0.68 -13.07
C ILE A 94 16.68 -2.09 -13.63
N ASP A 95 17.10 -2.27 -14.88
CA ASP A 95 17.45 -3.58 -15.40
C ASP A 95 18.78 -4.00 -14.74
N ARG A 96 18.72 -5.02 -13.89
CA ARG A 96 19.89 -5.76 -13.40
C ARG A 96 19.90 -7.14 -14.03
#